data_AF-A0A2V6QK95-F1
#
_entry.id   AF-A0A2V6QK95-F1
#
_cell.length_a   1.000
_cell.length_b   1.000
_cell.length_c   1.000
_cell.angle_alpha   90.00
_cell.angle_beta   90.00
_cell.angle_gamma   90.00
#
_symmetry.space_group_name_H-M   'P 1'
#
loop_
_entity.id
_entity.type
_entity.pdbx_description
1 polymer ?
#
loop_
_entity_poly.entity_id
_entity_poly.type
_entity_poly.pdbx_seq_one_letter_code
_entity_poly.pdbx_strand_id
1 'polypeptide(L)'
;MRLHSVLLILTLGGLTAGCVLGPGTVIRDRFDYSAAVADSWKSQMLLHLVRTRYGDTGVFLDVGQIVAGYTVETTVSAAAAWNLFGFSIPHPNVPNNSVSAGVAGRFTDRPTITYTPLVGERFSRSMLTPVPPAAVLSLIQAGNPVDVVLRLMVSVVNGIDNRYGGDLRAHPADAEFYALLERMRRVQLSGGIGMRVRRLERDEAVLMTFRQKVDPAVEPDIREIRQLLGLDPGAREFRVVYGSVASSDKEIAILTRSALEILVDLSSFIAVPEEHVAERRVSPTAAAEEGPAGPIRPLIQIKSSRDRPADAFVAVPYRDYWFWIDDRDVPSKRMFSFIMFVFALVEPASKDAPPVLTIPAG
;
A
#
# COMPACT_ATOMS: atom_id res chain seq x y z
N MET A 1 70.75 -13.36 -25.22
CA MET A 1 69.48 -14.05 -25.53
C MET A 1 68.93 -14.89 -24.36
N ARG A 2 68.84 -14.35 -23.13
CA ARG A 2 68.16 -15.04 -21.99
C ARG A 2 67.36 -14.12 -21.06
N LEU A 3 67.19 -12.83 -21.40
CA LEU A 3 66.49 -11.86 -20.55
C LEU A 3 65.12 -11.42 -21.10
N HIS A 4 64.87 -11.59 -22.40
CA HIS A 4 63.61 -11.19 -23.04
C HIS A 4 62.48 -12.22 -22.85
N SER A 5 62.82 -13.48 -22.56
CA SER A 5 61.84 -14.55 -22.35
C SER A 5 61.20 -14.54 -20.95
N VAL A 6 61.85 -13.90 -19.97
CA VAL A 6 61.32 -13.78 -18.59
C VAL A 6 60.34 -12.60 -18.47
N LEU A 7 60.55 -11.54 -19.25
CA LEU A 7 59.68 -10.36 -19.24
C LEU A 7 58.34 -10.61 -19.94
N LEU A 8 58.30 -11.48 -20.95
CA LEU A 8 57.08 -11.83 -21.68
C LEU A 8 56.11 -12.68 -20.85
N ILE A 9 56.62 -13.45 -19.88
CA ILE A 9 55.80 -14.29 -18.99
C ILE A 9 55.16 -13.47 -17.86
N LEU A 10 55.80 -12.37 -17.43
CA LEU A 10 55.22 -11.45 -16.44
C LEU A 10 54.14 -10.52 -17.02
N THR A 11 54.20 -10.20 -18.32
CA THR A 11 53.16 -9.41 -18.99
C THR A 11 51.89 -10.21 -19.33
N LEU A 12 51.95 -11.54 -19.35
CA LEU A 12 50.79 -12.40 -19.60
C LEU A 12 50.01 -12.77 -18.32
N GLY A 13 50.59 -12.52 -17.13
CA GLY A 13 49.94 -12.77 -15.83
C GLY A 13 49.02 -11.66 -15.32
N GLY A 14 48.99 -10.50 -15.99
CA GLY A 14 48.21 -9.33 -15.55
C GLY A 14 46.80 -9.20 -16.14
N LEU A 15 46.41 -10.09 -17.07
CA LEU A 15 45.14 -10.01 -17.81
C LEU A 15 43.99 -10.85 -17.21
N THR A 16 44.17 -11.45 -16.03
CA THR A 16 43.14 -12.28 -15.38
C THR A 16 42.62 -11.72 -14.05
N ALA A 17 42.87 -10.45 -13.73
CA ALA A 17 42.04 -9.74 -12.76
C ALA A 17 40.80 -9.18 -13.49
N GLY A 18 39.98 -10.08 -14.02
CA GLY A 18 38.60 -9.73 -14.33
C GLY A 18 37.99 -9.16 -13.05
N CYS A 19 37.63 -7.88 -13.07
CA CYS A 19 36.72 -7.35 -12.08
C CYS A 19 35.42 -8.13 -12.27
N VAL A 20 35.25 -9.18 -11.47
CA VAL A 20 33.98 -9.87 -11.30
C VAL A 20 33.07 -8.92 -10.53
N LEU A 21 32.58 -7.88 -11.21
CA LEU A 21 31.29 -7.27 -10.91
C LEU A 21 30.25 -8.27 -11.41
N GLY A 22 30.06 -9.31 -10.61
CA GLY A 22 29.13 -10.40 -10.89
C GLY A 22 27.68 -10.03 -10.56
N PRO A 23 26.72 -10.86 -10.99
CA PRO A 23 25.27 -10.68 -10.78
C PRO A 23 24.80 -10.53 -9.31
N GLY A 24 25.70 -10.64 -8.32
CA GLY A 24 25.39 -10.46 -6.90
C GLY A 24 25.11 -9.01 -6.47
N THR A 25 25.70 -8.00 -7.12
CA THR A 25 25.41 -6.58 -6.80
C THR A 25 24.03 -6.18 -7.31
N VAL A 26 23.63 -6.67 -8.49
CA VAL A 26 22.28 -6.46 -9.04
C VAL A 26 21.20 -7.08 -8.15
N ILE A 27 21.46 -8.25 -7.57
CA ILE A 27 20.53 -8.91 -6.65
C ILE A 27 20.41 -8.11 -5.34
N ARG A 28 21.54 -7.66 -4.76
CA ARG A 28 21.54 -6.85 -3.54
C ARG A 28 20.87 -5.49 -3.74
N ASP A 29 21.21 -4.78 -4.82
CA ASP A 29 20.62 -3.50 -5.15
C ASP A 29 19.12 -3.64 -5.45
N ARG A 30 18.67 -4.72 -6.09
CA ARG A 30 17.23 -4.99 -6.31
C ARG A 30 16.47 -5.22 -5.00
N PHE A 31 17.07 -5.91 -4.02
CA PHE A 31 16.45 -6.11 -2.71
C PHE A 31 16.35 -4.78 -1.95
N ASP A 32 17.45 -4.04 -1.81
CA ASP A 32 17.47 -2.74 -1.13
C ASP A 32 16.55 -1.72 -1.81
N TYR A 33 16.48 -1.75 -3.14
CA TYR A 33 15.56 -0.94 -3.93
C TYR A 33 14.09 -1.31 -3.73
N SER A 34 13.74 -2.60 -3.77
CA SER A 34 12.37 -3.06 -3.54
C SER A 34 11.86 -2.71 -2.14
N ALA A 35 12.75 -2.78 -1.14
CA ALA A 35 12.45 -2.36 0.23
C ALA A 35 12.22 -0.84 0.32
N ALA A 36 13.07 -0.03 -0.32
CA ALA A 36 12.92 1.43 -0.35
C ALA A 36 11.61 1.88 -1.05
N VAL A 37 11.22 1.23 -2.14
CA VAL A 37 9.94 1.50 -2.81
C VAL A 37 8.75 1.16 -1.91
N ALA A 38 8.78 0.00 -1.26
CA ALA A 38 7.74 -0.39 -0.31
C ALA A 38 7.65 0.57 0.88
N ASP A 39 8.77 1.02 1.43
CA ASP A 39 8.82 1.98 2.53
C ASP A 39 8.31 3.37 2.13
N SER A 40 8.63 3.82 0.92
CA SER A 40 8.08 5.06 0.36
C SER A 40 6.56 4.97 0.23
N TRP A 41 6.04 3.88 -0.31
CA TRP A 41 4.60 3.69 -0.50
C TRP A 41 3.84 3.63 0.83
N LYS A 42 4.38 2.91 1.84
CA LYS A 42 3.84 2.94 3.22
C LYS A 42 3.81 4.37 3.76
N SER A 43 4.88 5.13 3.58
CA SER A 43 4.98 6.51 4.08
C SER A 43 3.98 7.43 3.38
N GLN A 44 3.83 7.33 2.06
CA GLN A 44 2.84 8.10 1.31
C GLN A 44 1.41 7.78 1.75
N MET A 45 1.10 6.50 1.95
CA MET A 45 -0.23 6.09 2.40
C MET A 45 -0.55 6.58 3.82
N LEU A 46 0.42 6.50 4.74
CA LEU A 46 0.22 7.03 6.10
C LEU A 46 0.05 8.56 6.07
N LEU A 47 0.88 9.25 5.29
CA LEU A 47 0.77 10.70 5.14
C LEU A 47 -0.58 11.09 4.54
N HIS A 48 -1.10 10.29 3.61
CA HIS A 48 -2.45 10.47 3.07
C HIS A 48 -3.49 10.42 4.18
N LEU A 49 -3.51 9.35 4.99
CA LEU A 49 -4.45 9.21 6.10
C LEU A 49 -4.37 10.39 7.08
N VAL A 50 -3.15 10.83 7.41
CA VAL A 50 -2.94 11.99 8.28
C VAL A 50 -3.49 13.26 7.63
N ARG A 51 -3.21 13.53 6.36
CA ARG A 51 -3.75 14.70 5.66
C ARG A 51 -5.29 14.69 5.63
N THR A 52 -5.89 13.55 5.30
CA THR A 52 -7.35 13.38 5.35
C THR A 52 -7.90 13.69 6.73
N ARG A 53 -7.21 13.27 7.79
CA ARG A 53 -7.62 13.56 9.17
C ARG A 53 -7.64 15.05 9.51
N TYR A 54 -6.74 15.84 8.91
CA TYR A 54 -6.67 17.29 9.09
C TYR A 54 -7.51 18.07 8.07
N GLY A 55 -8.35 17.39 7.28
CA GLY A 55 -9.18 18.01 6.23
C GLY A 55 -8.36 18.57 5.05
N ASP A 56 -7.12 18.11 4.90
CA ASP A 56 -6.22 18.51 3.82
C ASP A 56 -6.47 17.64 2.57
N THR A 57 -6.20 18.18 1.38
CA THR A 57 -6.44 17.45 0.12
C THR A 57 -5.41 16.35 -0.07
N GLY A 58 -5.85 15.09 -0.06
CA GLY A 58 -5.02 13.95 -0.41
C GLY A 58 -4.75 13.90 -1.92
N VAL A 59 -3.48 14.04 -2.33
CA VAL A 59 -3.06 13.78 -3.73
C VAL A 59 -2.56 12.34 -3.80
N PHE A 60 -3.16 11.53 -4.66
CA PHE A 60 -2.63 10.20 -5.01
C PHE A 60 -1.66 10.38 -6.19
N LEU A 61 -0.42 9.95 -6.01
CA LEU A 61 0.60 9.94 -7.05
C LEU A 61 0.82 8.50 -7.49
N ASP A 62 0.55 8.21 -8.77
CA ASP A 62 0.92 6.93 -9.39
C ASP A 62 2.40 7.01 -9.81
N VAL A 63 3.18 5.98 -9.45
CA VAL A 63 4.59 5.87 -9.87
C VAL A 63 4.60 5.06 -11.16
N GLY A 64 4.32 5.74 -12.27
CA GLY A 64 3.98 5.10 -13.54
C GLY A 64 5.11 4.24 -14.12
N GLN A 65 6.37 4.66 -14.04
CA GLN A 65 7.53 3.84 -14.42
C GLN A 65 8.82 4.37 -13.78
N ILE A 66 9.73 3.46 -13.47
CA ILE A 66 11.09 3.78 -13.04
C ILE A 66 12.04 3.24 -14.10
N VAL A 67 12.63 4.12 -14.91
CA VAL A 67 13.67 3.77 -15.87
C VAL A 67 15.02 4.07 -15.22
N ALA A 68 15.72 3.01 -14.80
CA ALA A 68 17.10 3.13 -14.32
C ALA A 68 18.04 3.17 -15.54
N GLY A 69 18.59 4.35 -15.83
CA GLY A 69 19.61 4.52 -16.86
C GLY A 69 21.00 4.45 -16.23
N TYR A 70 21.70 3.34 -16.42
CA TYR A 70 23.10 3.21 -16.01
C TYR A 70 23.99 3.71 -17.14
N THR A 71 24.76 4.78 -16.89
CA THR A 71 25.83 5.21 -17.80
C THR A 71 27.18 5.06 -17.10
N VAL A 72 28.03 4.21 -17.66
CA VAL A 72 29.42 4.05 -17.24
C VAL A 72 30.26 4.70 -18.31
N GLU A 73 30.69 5.94 -18.07
CA GLU A 73 31.65 6.63 -18.94
C GLU A 73 33.07 6.38 -18.42
N THR A 74 33.86 5.66 -19.22
CA THR A 74 35.28 5.49 -19.00
C THR A 74 36.02 6.42 -19.95
N THR A 75 36.43 7.60 -19.48
CA THR A 75 37.28 8.48 -20.27
C THR A 75 38.74 8.06 -20.14
N VAL A 76 39.34 7.64 -21.26
CA VAL A 76 40.78 7.38 -21.38
C VAL A 76 41.42 8.56 -22.09
N SER A 77 42.09 9.43 -21.35
CA SER A 77 42.82 10.56 -21.92
C SER A 77 44.32 10.24 -21.99
N ALA A 78 44.89 10.29 -23.19
CA ALA A 78 46.33 10.30 -23.42
C ALA A 78 46.72 11.67 -23.97
N ALA A 79 47.41 12.48 -23.18
CA ALA A 79 47.91 13.79 -23.60
C ALA A 79 49.44 13.76 -23.69
N ALA A 80 49.97 14.09 -24.87
CA ALA A 80 51.38 14.38 -25.07
C ALA A 80 51.52 15.89 -25.30
N ALA A 81 52.13 16.60 -24.35
CA ALA A 81 52.40 18.03 -24.49
C ALA A 81 53.82 18.25 -25.03
N TRP A 82 53.94 18.91 -26.19
CA TRP A 82 55.21 19.42 -26.71
C TRP A 82 55.22 20.94 -26.54
N ASN A 83 56.11 21.44 -25.68
CA ASN A 83 56.23 22.88 -25.43
C ASN A 83 56.86 23.57 -26.66
N LEU A 84 56.06 24.31 -27.45
CA LEU A 84 56.50 25.07 -28.63
C LEU A 84 56.83 26.54 -28.33
N PHE A 85 56.58 27.03 -27.12
CA PHE A 85 56.94 28.39 -26.71
C PHE A 85 57.84 28.36 -25.47
N GLY A 86 59.10 28.74 -25.69
CA GLY A 86 60.15 28.75 -24.67
C GLY A 86 60.07 29.95 -23.75
N PHE A 87 59.98 29.67 -22.45
CA PHE A 87 60.66 30.43 -21.40
C PHE A 87 61.13 29.42 -20.34
N SER A 88 62.35 28.94 -20.54
CA SER A 88 63.01 27.93 -19.70
C SER A 88 63.96 28.64 -18.72
N ILE A 89 63.73 28.50 -17.41
CA ILE A 89 64.79 28.69 -16.41
C ILE A 89 65.39 27.28 -16.16
N PRO A 90 66.63 26.99 -16.58
CA PRO A 90 67.19 25.65 -16.45
C PRO A 90 67.47 25.30 -14.98
N HIS A 91 66.85 24.24 -14.46
CA HIS A 91 67.29 23.57 -13.23
C HIS A 91 67.93 22.22 -13.61
N PRO A 92 69.18 21.95 -13.21
CA PRO A 92 69.86 20.69 -13.52
C PRO A 92 69.34 19.63 -12.57
N ASN A 93 68.32 18.88 -13.02
CA ASN A 93 67.87 17.54 -12.58
C ASN A 93 66.38 17.25 -12.85
N VAL A 94 65.69 18.03 -13.70
CA VAL A 94 64.29 17.77 -14.05
C VAL A 94 64.18 17.39 -15.53
N PRO A 95 63.94 16.11 -15.87
CA PRO A 95 63.61 15.70 -17.24
C PRO A 95 62.31 16.37 -17.71
N ASN A 96 62.40 17.18 -18.78
CA ASN A 96 61.29 17.94 -19.35
C ASN A 96 60.52 17.14 -20.42
N ASN A 97 59.85 16.07 -19.98
CA ASN A 97 58.80 15.39 -20.77
C ASN A 97 57.91 14.60 -19.81
N SER A 98 56.68 15.06 -19.59
CA SER A 98 55.67 14.33 -18.82
C SER A 98 54.64 13.71 -19.77
N VAL A 99 54.63 12.38 -19.85
CA VAL A 99 53.50 11.62 -20.38
C VAL A 99 52.58 11.34 -19.20
N SER A 100 51.41 11.97 -19.16
CA SER A 100 50.38 11.67 -18.17
C SER A 100 49.32 10.79 -18.79
N ALA A 101 49.16 9.58 -18.26
CA ALA A 101 48.02 8.70 -18.52
C ALA A 101 47.17 8.66 -17.25
N GLY A 102 45.88 8.98 -17.38
CA GLY A 102 44.92 8.94 -16.28
C GLY A 102 43.66 8.21 -16.71
N VAL A 103 43.13 7.37 -15.81
CA VAL A 103 41.79 6.78 -15.92
C VAL A 103 40.91 7.46 -14.88
N ALA A 104 39.87 8.15 -15.33
CA ALA A 104 38.85 8.72 -14.45
C ALA A 104 37.51 8.02 -14.73
N GLY A 105 36.94 7.39 -13.70
CA GLY A 105 35.61 6.79 -13.77
C GLY A 105 34.58 7.74 -13.15
N ARG A 106 33.52 8.05 -13.89
CA ARG A 106 32.40 8.87 -13.39
C ARG A 106 31.15 8.01 -13.31
N PHE A 107 30.73 7.68 -12.09
CA PHE A 107 29.46 7.00 -11.82
C PHE A 107 28.36 8.04 -11.62
N THR A 108 27.37 8.09 -12.51
CA THR A 108 26.24 9.01 -12.41
C THR A 108 24.94 8.20 -12.37
N ASP A 109 24.26 8.19 -11.22
CA ASP A 109 22.92 7.63 -11.06
C ASP A 109 21.89 8.77 -11.03
N ARG A 110 20.95 8.77 -11.96
CA ARG A 110 19.83 9.73 -12.04
C ARG A 110 18.54 8.98 -12.38
N PRO A 111 17.87 8.37 -11.39
CA PRO A 111 16.56 7.79 -11.64
C PRO A 111 15.60 8.92 -11.98
N THR A 112 15.00 8.86 -13.17
CA THR A 112 13.85 9.73 -13.48
C THR A 112 12.61 8.99 -12.98
N ILE A 113 12.06 9.45 -11.86
CA ILE A 113 10.80 8.95 -11.34
C ILE A 113 9.68 9.75 -12.00
N THR A 114 8.97 9.15 -12.93
CA THR A 114 7.78 9.77 -13.53
C THR A 114 6.61 9.56 -12.60
N TYR A 115 6.21 10.61 -11.88
CA TYR A 115 4.95 10.64 -11.15
C TYR A 115 3.85 11.08 -12.11
N THR A 116 2.89 10.19 -12.37
CA THR A 116 1.68 10.55 -13.12
C THR A 116 0.59 10.82 -12.09
N PRO A 117 0.22 12.07 -11.82
CA PRO A 117 -0.83 12.33 -10.84
C PRO A 117 -2.15 11.77 -11.37
N LEU A 118 -2.90 11.04 -10.54
CA LEU A 118 -4.26 10.61 -10.85
C LEU A 118 -5.17 11.84 -10.77
N VAL A 119 -5.27 12.61 -11.86
CA VAL A 119 -6.11 13.82 -11.93
C VAL A 119 -7.31 13.60 -12.85
N GLY A 120 -8.49 14.05 -12.43
CA GLY A 120 -9.69 14.13 -13.27
C GLY A 120 -10.74 13.03 -13.03
N GLU A 121 -11.48 12.68 -14.08
CA GLU A 121 -12.66 11.81 -14.01
C GLU A 121 -12.34 10.38 -13.52
N ARG A 122 -11.17 9.85 -13.87
CA ARG A 122 -10.75 8.49 -13.51
C ARG A 122 -10.51 8.33 -12.01
N PHE A 123 -9.84 9.30 -11.40
CA PHE A 123 -9.64 9.37 -9.96
C PHE A 123 -10.98 9.50 -9.22
N SER A 124 -11.82 10.41 -9.69
CA SER A 124 -13.15 10.62 -9.12
C SER A 124 -13.97 9.33 -9.19
N ARG A 125 -13.94 8.62 -10.32
CA ARG A 125 -14.65 7.35 -10.48
C ARG A 125 -14.07 6.24 -9.59
N SER A 126 -12.76 6.05 -9.53
CA SER A 126 -12.16 4.97 -8.71
C SER A 126 -12.34 5.21 -7.20
N MET A 127 -12.26 6.46 -6.75
CA MET A 127 -12.35 6.79 -5.32
C MET A 127 -13.77 6.89 -4.79
N LEU A 128 -14.74 7.29 -5.64
CA LEU A 128 -16.13 7.51 -5.23
C LEU A 128 -17.04 6.32 -5.56
N THR A 129 -16.61 5.39 -6.42
CA THR A 129 -17.42 4.20 -6.71
C THR A 129 -17.39 3.23 -5.53
N PRO A 130 -18.55 2.84 -4.98
CA PRO A 130 -18.64 1.84 -3.92
C PRO A 130 -18.09 0.47 -4.36
N VAL A 131 -17.49 -0.26 -3.43
CA VAL A 131 -17.00 -1.63 -3.68
C VAL A 131 -18.18 -2.56 -3.99
N PRO A 132 -18.21 -3.32 -5.10
CA PRO A 132 -19.33 -4.22 -5.37
C PRO A 132 -19.54 -5.25 -4.23
N PRO A 133 -20.78 -5.55 -3.78
CA PRO A 133 -21.02 -6.54 -2.73
C PRO A 133 -20.41 -7.92 -3.01
N ALA A 134 -20.36 -8.32 -4.29
CA ALA A 134 -19.68 -9.53 -4.74
C ALA A 134 -18.20 -9.60 -4.34
N ALA A 135 -17.48 -8.47 -4.42
CA ALA A 135 -16.07 -8.38 -4.06
C ALA A 135 -15.89 -8.53 -2.54
N VAL A 136 -16.76 -7.90 -1.75
CA VAL A 136 -16.78 -8.04 -0.28
C VAL A 136 -16.95 -9.49 0.13
N LEU A 137 -17.94 -10.18 -0.45
CA LEU A 137 -18.19 -11.60 -0.17
C LEU A 137 -17.06 -12.51 -0.68
N SER A 138 -16.42 -12.16 -1.81
CA SER A 138 -15.24 -12.88 -2.32
C SER A 138 -14.06 -12.81 -1.33
N LEU A 139 -13.84 -11.66 -0.68
CA LEU A 139 -12.80 -11.53 0.34
C LEU A 139 -13.08 -12.41 1.56
N ILE A 140 -14.35 -12.46 1.99
CA ILE A 140 -14.80 -13.33 3.09
C ILE A 140 -14.59 -14.80 2.73
N GLN A 141 -14.93 -15.20 1.50
CA GLN A 141 -14.72 -16.56 1.00
C GLN A 141 -13.24 -16.92 0.88
N ALA A 142 -12.38 -15.96 0.54
CA ALA A 142 -10.92 -16.13 0.51
C ALA A 142 -10.30 -16.32 1.91
N GLY A 143 -11.10 -16.27 2.97
CA GLY A 143 -10.67 -16.51 4.35
C GLY A 143 -10.34 -15.25 5.14
N ASN A 144 -10.56 -14.05 4.57
CA ASN A 144 -10.39 -12.81 5.33
C ASN A 144 -11.47 -12.74 6.43
N PRO A 145 -11.13 -12.26 7.65
CA PRO A 145 -12.08 -12.20 8.75
C PRO A 145 -13.33 -11.38 8.40
N VAL A 146 -14.51 -11.99 8.51
CA VAL A 146 -15.78 -11.34 8.16
C VAL A 146 -16.05 -10.09 8.99
N ASP A 147 -15.70 -10.11 10.27
CA ASP A 147 -15.77 -8.97 11.17
C ASP A 147 -14.89 -7.81 10.68
N VAL A 148 -13.69 -8.08 10.20
CA VAL A 148 -12.77 -7.05 9.68
C VAL A 148 -13.27 -6.50 8.34
N VAL A 149 -13.66 -7.39 7.42
CA VAL A 149 -14.10 -7.01 6.08
C VAL A 149 -15.37 -6.16 6.13
N LEU A 150 -16.37 -6.58 6.91
CA LEU A 150 -17.63 -5.84 7.02
C LEU A 150 -17.43 -4.50 7.75
N ARG A 151 -16.65 -4.45 8.84
CA ARG A 151 -16.35 -3.18 9.52
C ARG A 151 -15.67 -2.16 8.61
N LEU A 152 -14.82 -2.62 7.70
CA LEU A 152 -14.08 -1.75 6.80
C LEU A 152 -14.91 -1.33 5.58
N MET A 153 -15.57 -2.28 4.91
CA MET A 153 -16.09 -2.07 3.55
C MET A 153 -17.60 -1.85 3.48
N VAL A 154 -18.34 -2.05 4.57
CA VAL A 154 -19.80 -1.99 4.55
C VAL A 154 -20.29 -0.84 5.42
N SER A 155 -21.22 -0.05 4.87
CA SER A 155 -21.92 1.02 5.59
C SER A 155 -23.19 0.49 6.26
N VAL A 156 -23.98 -0.32 5.56
CA VAL A 156 -25.27 -0.84 6.07
C VAL A 156 -25.48 -2.28 5.61
N VAL A 157 -26.04 -3.12 6.48
CA VAL A 157 -26.54 -4.46 6.12
C VAL A 157 -27.98 -4.62 6.58
N ASN A 158 -28.92 -4.80 5.66
CA ASN A 158 -30.36 -4.94 5.96
C ASN A 158 -30.90 -3.89 6.96
N GLY A 159 -30.51 -2.64 6.81
CA GLY A 159 -30.92 -1.53 7.68
C GLY A 159 -30.15 -1.42 9.00
N ILE A 160 -29.18 -2.29 9.27
CA ILE A 160 -28.27 -2.19 10.42
C ILE A 160 -27.07 -1.33 10.02
N ASP A 161 -26.90 -0.18 10.67
CA ASP A 161 -25.85 0.79 10.38
C ASP A 161 -24.50 0.40 11.02
N ASN A 162 -23.44 0.42 10.21
CA ASN A 162 -22.07 0.38 10.68
C ASN A 162 -21.59 1.80 10.99
N ARG A 163 -20.71 1.95 11.98
CA ARG A 163 -20.16 3.25 12.36
C ARG A 163 -19.47 3.94 11.19
N TYR A 164 -19.58 5.25 11.10
CA TYR A 164 -18.82 6.02 10.13
C TYR A 164 -18.08 7.13 10.85
N GLY A 165 -16.75 7.13 10.72
CA GLY A 165 -15.89 8.20 11.19
C GLY A 165 -15.73 9.30 10.13
N GLY A 166 -15.58 10.54 10.59
CA GLY A 166 -15.36 11.71 9.75
C GLY A 166 -16.32 12.85 10.07
N ASP A 167 -15.78 14.07 10.15
CA ASP A 167 -16.46 15.23 10.77
C ASP A 167 -17.85 15.56 10.19
N LEU A 168 -18.10 15.25 8.92
CA LEU A 168 -19.35 15.61 8.23
C LEU A 168 -20.50 14.62 8.45
N ARG A 169 -20.21 13.34 8.70
CA ARG A 169 -21.23 12.27 8.77
C ARG A 169 -20.96 11.31 9.93
N ALA A 170 -20.29 11.77 10.98
CA ALA A 170 -19.91 10.92 12.09
C ALA A 170 -21.15 10.33 12.78
N HIS A 171 -21.19 9.00 12.89
CA HIS A 171 -22.21 8.30 13.68
C HIS A 171 -21.64 6.98 14.23
N PRO A 172 -22.08 6.55 15.43
CA PRO A 172 -21.75 5.24 15.95
C PRO A 172 -22.41 4.12 15.12
N ALA A 173 -21.95 2.88 15.31
CA ALA A 173 -22.66 1.71 14.80
C ALA A 173 -23.88 1.41 15.67
N ASP A 174 -24.86 0.73 15.08
CA ASP A 174 -25.91 0.08 15.84
C ASP A 174 -25.32 -1.06 16.69
N ALA A 175 -25.88 -1.31 17.88
CA ALA A 175 -25.41 -2.37 18.77
C ALA A 175 -25.56 -3.76 18.10
N GLU A 176 -26.61 -3.93 17.31
CA GLU A 176 -26.91 -5.08 16.48
C GLU A 176 -25.81 -5.37 15.47
N PHE A 177 -25.09 -4.34 14.99
CA PHE A 177 -24.01 -4.52 14.03
C PHE A 177 -22.87 -5.34 14.64
N TYR A 178 -22.40 -4.99 15.84
CA TYR A 178 -21.34 -5.74 16.50
C TYR A 178 -21.77 -7.16 16.91
N ALA A 179 -23.02 -7.31 17.34
CA ALA A 179 -23.60 -8.63 17.61
C ALA A 179 -23.62 -9.50 16.34
N LEU A 180 -24.03 -8.94 15.20
CA LEU A 180 -24.01 -9.61 13.90
C LEU A 180 -22.60 -10.08 13.54
N LEU A 181 -21.59 -9.21 13.66
CA LEU A 181 -20.21 -9.55 13.29
C LEU A 181 -19.63 -10.68 14.12
N GLU A 182 -19.86 -10.67 15.44
CA GLU A 182 -19.38 -11.69 16.36
C GLU A 182 -19.94 -13.08 15.98
N ARG A 183 -21.24 -13.12 15.65
CA ARG A 183 -21.94 -14.33 15.20
C ARG A 183 -21.44 -14.77 13.84
N MET A 184 -21.38 -13.87 12.86
CA MET A 184 -20.86 -14.17 11.53
C MET A 184 -19.44 -14.71 11.60
N ARG A 185 -18.60 -14.18 12.49
CA ARG A 185 -17.22 -14.65 12.68
C ARG A 185 -17.17 -16.08 13.21
N ARG A 186 -18.01 -16.43 14.18
CA ARG A 186 -18.14 -17.83 14.65
C ARG A 186 -18.58 -18.77 13.54
N VAL A 187 -19.59 -18.40 12.77
CA VAL A 187 -20.06 -19.19 11.62
C VAL A 187 -18.99 -19.31 10.53
N GLN A 188 -18.19 -18.26 10.30
CA GLN A 188 -17.09 -18.31 9.34
C GLN A 188 -16.01 -19.31 9.77
N LEU A 189 -15.61 -19.27 11.04
CA LEU A 189 -14.55 -20.14 11.59
C LEU A 189 -14.94 -21.62 11.57
N SER A 190 -16.24 -21.93 11.65
CA SER A 190 -16.75 -23.31 11.50
C SER A 190 -16.92 -23.73 10.02
N GLY A 191 -16.59 -22.86 9.07
CA GLY A 191 -16.81 -23.09 7.64
C GLY A 191 -18.29 -23.08 7.24
N GLY A 192 -19.17 -22.50 8.06
CA GLY A 192 -20.62 -22.48 7.85
C GLY A 192 -21.10 -21.49 6.78
N ILE A 193 -20.24 -20.60 6.30
CA ILE A 193 -20.54 -19.63 5.23
C ILE A 193 -20.18 -20.21 3.85
N GLY A 194 -21.12 -20.16 2.92
CA GLY A 194 -20.93 -20.51 1.52
C GLY A 194 -21.38 -19.37 0.60
N MET A 195 -20.72 -19.25 -0.55
CA MET A 195 -21.12 -18.32 -1.62
C MET A 195 -21.22 -19.08 -2.95
N ARG A 196 -22.24 -18.73 -3.74
CA ARG A 196 -22.40 -19.19 -5.13
C ARG A 196 -22.73 -17.99 -5.99
N VAL A 197 -22.00 -17.79 -7.08
CA VAL A 197 -22.38 -16.83 -8.12
C VAL A 197 -23.21 -17.60 -9.14
N ARG A 198 -24.44 -17.15 -9.38
CA ARG A 198 -25.32 -17.69 -10.42
C ARG A 198 -25.45 -16.65 -11.52
N ARG A 199 -24.98 -16.98 -12.72
CA ARG A 199 -25.28 -16.20 -13.93
C ARG A 199 -26.74 -16.45 -14.30
N LEU A 200 -27.57 -15.42 -14.15
CA LEU A 200 -28.87 -15.35 -14.80
C LEU A 200 -28.65 -14.69 -16.18
N GLU A 201 -29.50 -14.99 -17.16
CA GLU A 201 -29.31 -14.63 -18.57
C GLU A 201 -28.99 -13.15 -18.84
N ARG A 202 -29.31 -12.24 -17.91
CA ARG A 202 -29.00 -10.80 -17.98
C ARG A 202 -28.30 -10.22 -16.75
N ASP A 203 -28.19 -10.96 -15.63
CA ASP A 203 -27.63 -10.46 -14.36
C ASP A 203 -26.77 -11.53 -13.67
N GLU A 204 -25.62 -11.14 -13.12
CA GLU A 204 -24.88 -11.98 -12.18
C GLU A 204 -25.49 -11.82 -10.77
N ALA A 205 -26.18 -12.86 -10.28
CA ALA A 205 -26.72 -12.89 -8.94
C ALA A 205 -25.73 -13.57 -7.99
N VAL A 206 -25.34 -12.86 -6.93
CA VAL A 206 -24.56 -13.45 -5.85
C VAL A 206 -25.53 -14.05 -4.83
N LEU A 207 -25.36 -15.34 -4.56
CA LEU A 207 -26.16 -16.08 -3.60
C LEU A 207 -25.28 -16.45 -2.40
N MET A 208 -25.68 -16.00 -1.23
CA MET A 208 -25.09 -16.43 0.03
C MET A 208 -25.88 -17.62 0.58
N THR A 209 -25.17 -18.63 1.07
CA THR A 209 -25.77 -19.81 1.69
C THR A 209 -25.12 -20.10 3.02
N PHE A 210 -25.91 -20.56 3.99
CA PHE A 210 -25.39 -21.21 5.18
C PHE A 210 -25.32 -22.71 4.91
N ARG A 211 -24.18 -23.35 5.21
CA ARG A 211 -24.01 -24.79 4.94
C ARG A 211 -25.01 -25.61 5.76
N GLN A 212 -25.52 -26.69 5.18
CA GLN A 212 -26.50 -27.57 5.84
C GLN A 212 -25.89 -28.44 6.93
N LYS A 213 -24.66 -28.93 6.71
CA LYS A 213 -23.88 -29.66 7.71
C LYS A 213 -22.97 -28.67 8.42
N VAL A 214 -23.54 -27.93 9.36
CA VAL A 214 -22.79 -27.12 10.31
C VAL A 214 -22.65 -27.89 11.62
N ASP A 215 -21.61 -27.57 12.36
CA ASP A 215 -21.47 -28.01 13.74
C ASP A 215 -22.73 -27.59 14.54
N PRO A 216 -23.38 -28.50 15.29
CA PRO A 216 -24.52 -28.15 16.15
C PRO A 216 -24.26 -26.96 17.09
N ALA A 217 -23.00 -26.70 17.45
CA ALA A 217 -22.61 -25.55 18.28
C ALA A 217 -22.90 -24.19 17.63
N VAL A 218 -22.99 -24.13 16.30
CA VAL A 218 -23.09 -22.89 15.50
C VAL A 218 -24.51 -22.62 15.01
N GLU A 219 -25.42 -23.59 15.13
CA GLU A 219 -26.82 -23.44 14.74
C GLU A 219 -27.55 -22.27 15.44
N PRO A 220 -27.33 -22.00 16.75
CA PRO A 220 -27.88 -20.82 17.40
C PRO A 220 -27.39 -19.51 16.78
N ASP A 221 -26.11 -19.44 16.39
CA ASP A 221 -25.55 -18.25 15.75
C ASP A 221 -26.19 -17.99 14.39
N ILE A 222 -26.44 -19.04 13.59
CA ILE A 222 -27.11 -18.91 12.29
C ILE A 222 -28.56 -18.45 12.45
N ARG A 223 -29.29 -18.96 13.45
CA ARG A 223 -30.66 -18.51 13.73
C ARG A 223 -30.68 -17.03 14.12
N GLU A 224 -29.75 -16.62 14.98
CA GLU A 224 -29.65 -15.22 15.41
C GLU A 224 -29.29 -14.29 14.24
N ILE A 225 -28.34 -14.68 13.38
CA ILE A 225 -27.99 -13.91 12.18
C ILE A 225 -29.23 -13.71 11.29
N ARG A 226 -30.04 -14.76 11.11
CA ARG A 226 -31.27 -14.65 10.31
C ARG A 226 -32.27 -13.71 10.97
N GLN A 227 -32.42 -13.77 12.29
CA GLN A 227 -33.32 -12.87 13.01
C GLN A 227 -32.87 -11.41 12.90
N LEU A 228 -31.59 -11.13 13.15
CA LEU A 228 -31.01 -9.78 13.05
C LEU A 228 -31.19 -9.19 11.65
N LEU A 229 -30.98 -10.01 10.61
CA LEU A 229 -31.11 -9.58 9.22
C LEU A 229 -32.55 -9.65 8.67
N GLY A 230 -33.53 -10.09 9.45
CA GLY A 230 -34.92 -10.23 8.99
C GLY A 230 -35.11 -11.28 7.89
N LEU A 231 -34.35 -12.38 7.94
CA LEU A 231 -34.32 -13.41 6.90
C LEU A 231 -35.25 -14.59 7.21
N ASP A 232 -35.80 -15.21 6.15
CA ASP A 232 -36.61 -16.42 6.22
C ASP A 232 -35.83 -17.57 6.88
N PRO A 233 -36.30 -18.13 8.01
CA PRO A 233 -35.61 -19.20 8.74
C PRO A 233 -35.50 -20.51 7.93
N GLY A 234 -36.41 -20.74 6.97
CA GLY A 234 -36.44 -21.91 6.11
C GLY A 234 -35.66 -21.77 4.81
N ALA A 235 -35.26 -20.55 4.44
CA ALA A 235 -34.54 -20.30 3.19
C ALA A 235 -33.11 -20.85 3.22
N ARG A 236 -32.70 -21.39 2.07
CA ARG A 236 -31.36 -22.00 1.85
C ARG A 236 -30.39 -21.08 1.13
N GLU A 237 -30.93 -20.19 0.31
CA GLU A 237 -30.17 -19.25 -0.51
C GLU A 237 -30.75 -17.86 -0.30
N PHE A 238 -29.87 -16.89 -0.07
CA PHE A 238 -30.22 -15.48 0.05
C PHE A 238 -29.55 -14.72 -1.08
N ARG A 239 -30.34 -13.94 -1.84
CA ARG A 239 -29.79 -13.07 -2.88
C ARG A 239 -29.07 -11.91 -2.21
N VAL A 240 -27.83 -11.63 -2.61
CA VAL A 240 -27.12 -10.45 -2.14
C VAL A 240 -27.28 -9.34 -3.18
N VAL A 241 -27.71 -8.18 -2.72
CA VAL A 241 -27.92 -6.99 -3.57
C VAL A 241 -27.19 -5.79 -3.00
N TYR A 242 -26.92 -4.81 -3.86
CA TYR A 242 -26.46 -3.50 -3.42
C TYR A 242 -27.66 -2.65 -2.99
N GLY A 243 -27.66 -2.21 -1.73
CA GLY A 243 -28.74 -1.40 -1.16
C GLY A 243 -28.67 -1.34 0.36
N SER A 244 -29.34 -0.36 0.96
CA SER A 244 -29.40 -0.22 2.43
C SER A 244 -30.48 -1.10 3.08
N VAL A 245 -31.55 -1.41 2.35
CA VAL A 245 -32.71 -2.17 2.86
C VAL A 245 -33.02 -3.31 1.90
N ALA A 246 -33.35 -4.47 2.45
CA ALA A 246 -33.76 -5.65 1.68
C ALA A 246 -35.20 -5.50 1.16
N SER A 247 -35.43 -5.94 -0.07
CA SER A 247 -36.78 -5.95 -0.66
C SER A 247 -37.66 -7.12 -0.19
N SER A 248 -37.05 -8.17 0.39
CA SER A 248 -37.74 -9.36 0.91
C SER A 248 -36.90 -10.08 1.97
N ASP A 249 -37.51 -11.04 2.67
CA ASP A 249 -36.88 -11.93 3.65
C ASP A 249 -35.92 -12.96 3.04
N LYS A 250 -35.75 -12.96 1.71
CA LYS A 250 -34.81 -13.81 0.96
C LYS A 250 -33.65 -13.02 0.38
N GLU A 251 -33.46 -11.79 0.83
CA GLU A 251 -32.47 -10.86 0.31
C GLU A 251 -31.59 -10.28 1.43
N ILE A 252 -30.30 -10.18 1.14
CA ILE A 252 -29.32 -9.48 1.95
C ILE A 252 -28.88 -8.24 1.15
N ALA A 253 -29.39 -7.08 1.53
CA ALA A 253 -28.99 -5.79 1.02
C ALA A 253 -27.74 -5.30 1.76
N ILE A 254 -26.68 -5.04 1.00
CA ILE A 254 -25.41 -4.53 1.51
C ILE A 254 -25.13 -3.19 0.84
N LEU A 255 -25.08 -2.12 1.64
CA LEU A 255 -24.57 -0.83 1.19
C LEU A 255 -23.08 -0.80 1.49
N THR A 256 -22.25 -0.84 0.45
CA THR A 256 -20.80 -0.82 0.58
C THR A 256 -20.24 0.59 0.52
N ARG A 257 -19.02 0.74 1.03
CA ARG A 257 -18.23 1.98 1.01
C ARG A 257 -17.41 2.07 -0.26
N SER A 258 -17.18 3.30 -0.67
CA SER A 258 -16.14 3.69 -1.61
C SER A 258 -14.75 3.70 -0.96
N ALA A 259 -13.71 3.71 -1.79
CA ALA A 259 -12.33 3.88 -1.31
C ALA A 259 -12.16 5.16 -0.48
N LEU A 260 -12.75 6.28 -0.92
CA LEU A 260 -12.69 7.53 -0.18
C LEU A 260 -13.34 7.41 1.21
N GLU A 261 -14.54 6.82 1.28
CA GLU A 261 -15.24 6.62 2.56
C GLU A 261 -14.43 5.76 3.53
N ILE A 262 -13.76 4.72 3.02
CA ILE A 262 -12.86 3.88 3.82
C ILE A 262 -11.72 4.70 4.41
N LEU A 263 -11.07 5.56 3.61
CA LEU A 263 -9.95 6.39 4.09
C LEU A 263 -10.38 7.43 5.10
N VAL A 264 -11.52 8.08 4.86
CA VAL A 264 -12.08 9.07 5.79
C VAL A 264 -12.37 8.39 7.13
N ASP A 265 -13.06 7.25 7.11
CA ASP A 265 -13.37 6.48 8.32
C ASP A 265 -12.11 6.01 9.05
N LEU A 266 -11.12 5.46 8.34
CA LEU A 266 -9.85 5.04 8.94
C LEU A 266 -9.05 6.20 9.53
N SER A 267 -9.05 7.35 8.86
CA SER A 267 -8.34 8.55 9.33
C SER A 267 -8.88 9.02 10.67
N SER A 268 -10.18 8.82 10.94
CA SER A 268 -10.83 9.21 12.19
C SER A 268 -10.24 8.54 13.44
N PHE A 269 -9.61 7.37 13.29
CA PHE A 269 -8.94 6.66 14.37
C PHE A 269 -7.56 7.20 14.75
N ILE A 270 -7.02 8.13 13.98
CA ILE A 270 -5.71 8.71 14.27
C ILE A 270 -5.80 9.46 15.59
N ALA A 271 -4.94 9.10 16.55
CA ALA A 271 -4.77 9.82 17.79
C ALA A 271 -4.03 11.13 17.48
N VAL A 272 -4.75 12.25 17.57
CA VAL A 272 -4.20 13.58 17.29
C VAL A 272 -3.72 14.26 18.57
N PRO A 273 -2.71 15.16 18.49
CA PRO A 273 -2.27 15.91 19.66
C PRO A 273 -3.39 16.78 20.23
N GLU A 274 -3.53 16.81 21.56
CA GLU A 274 -4.56 17.61 22.24
C GLU A 274 -4.43 19.11 21.92
N GLU A 275 -3.21 19.61 21.72
CA GLU A 275 -2.93 20.98 21.29
C GLU A 275 -3.60 21.31 19.94
N HIS A 276 -3.54 20.39 18.98
CA HIS A 276 -4.17 20.58 17.67
C HIS A 276 -5.70 20.59 17.78
N VAL A 277 -6.26 19.86 18.73
CA VAL A 277 -7.71 19.87 19.02
C VAL A 277 -8.10 21.18 19.70
N ALA A 278 -7.35 21.63 20.71
CA ALA A 278 -7.59 22.88 21.42
C ALA A 278 -7.53 24.10 20.49
N GLU A 279 -6.62 24.09 19.53
CA GLU A 279 -6.48 25.11 18.48
C GLU A 279 -7.48 24.97 17.33
N ARG A 280 -8.37 23.98 17.36
CA ARG A 280 -9.36 23.68 16.31
C ARG A 280 -8.74 23.42 14.93
N ARG A 281 -7.52 22.88 14.91
CA ARG A 281 -6.87 22.43 13.67
C ARG A 281 -7.40 21.09 13.19
N VAL A 282 -7.99 20.32 14.10
CA VAL A 282 -8.53 18.98 13.87
C VAL A 282 -9.58 18.67 14.94
N SER A 283 -10.63 17.94 14.56
CA SER A 283 -11.66 17.49 15.51
C SER A 283 -11.06 16.49 16.52
N PRO A 284 -11.63 16.31 17.72
CA PRO A 284 -11.15 15.31 18.68
C PRO A 284 -11.23 13.89 18.11
N THR A 285 -10.35 12.99 18.55
CA THR A 285 -10.45 11.56 18.22
C THR A 285 -11.70 10.98 18.90
N ALA A 286 -12.49 10.21 18.15
CA ALA A 286 -13.73 9.63 18.66
C ALA A 286 -13.47 8.69 19.86
N ALA A 287 -14.43 8.60 20.76
CA ALA A 287 -14.39 7.66 21.88
C ALA A 287 -14.38 6.21 21.37
N ALA A 288 -13.86 5.30 22.20
CA ALA A 288 -13.93 3.88 21.90
C ALA A 288 -15.39 3.42 21.80
N GLU A 289 -15.70 2.64 20.77
CA GLU A 289 -17.02 2.04 20.61
C GLU A 289 -17.22 0.90 21.61
N GLU A 290 -18.44 0.67 22.04
CA GLU A 290 -18.81 -0.46 22.90
C GLU A 290 -19.52 -1.54 22.08
N GLY A 291 -19.18 -2.79 22.32
CA GLY A 291 -19.86 -3.93 21.74
C GLY A 291 -20.29 -4.93 22.81
N PRO A 292 -20.89 -6.06 22.41
CA PRO A 292 -21.46 -7.04 23.34
C PRO A 292 -20.48 -7.60 24.38
N ALA A 293 -19.18 -7.67 24.03
CA ALA A 293 -18.11 -8.18 24.89
C ALA A 293 -17.22 -7.08 25.50
N GLY A 294 -17.65 -5.81 25.45
CA GLY A 294 -16.92 -4.66 25.96
C GLY A 294 -16.34 -3.76 24.86
N PRO A 295 -15.28 -2.98 25.16
CA PRO A 295 -14.73 -1.99 24.23
C PRO A 295 -14.24 -2.62 22.92
N ILE A 296 -14.71 -2.08 21.80
CA ILE A 296 -14.30 -2.48 20.46
C ILE A 296 -12.99 -1.77 20.10
N ARG A 297 -11.98 -2.58 19.79
CA ARG A 297 -10.70 -2.07 19.32
C ARG A 297 -10.88 -1.36 17.96
N PRO A 298 -10.27 -0.17 17.77
CA PRO A 298 -10.13 0.45 16.46
C PRO A 298 -9.54 -0.49 15.40
N LEU A 299 -9.97 -0.34 14.14
CA LEU A 299 -9.43 -1.13 13.02
C LEU A 299 -7.93 -0.90 12.84
N ILE A 300 -7.49 0.34 13.05
CA ILE A 300 -6.09 0.76 13.00
C ILE A 300 -5.82 1.74 14.14
N GLN A 301 -4.63 1.66 14.73
CA GLN A 301 -4.15 2.63 15.72
C GLN A 301 -2.93 3.36 15.17
N ILE A 302 -3.09 4.65 14.95
CA ILE A 302 -2.00 5.55 14.54
C ILE A 302 -1.81 6.55 15.68
N LYS A 303 -0.59 6.58 16.23
CA LYS A 303 -0.22 7.42 17.37
C LYS A 303 0.42 8.72 16.90
N SER A 304 0.52 9.71 17.79
CA SER A 304 1.24 10.96 17.54
C SER A 304 2.14 11.38 18.71
N SER A 305 3.27 12.02 18.39
CA SER A 305 4.32 12.45 19.32
C SER A 305 5.15 13.57 18.71
N ARG A 306 5.79 14.39 19.54
CA ARG A 306 6.70 15.44 19.05
C ARG A 306 7.99 14.85 18.49
N ASP A 307 8.52 13.83 19.16
CA ASP A 307 9.75 13.14 18.76
C ASP A 307 9.47 11.97 17.82
N ARG A 308 10.44 11.66 16.96
CA ARG A 308 10.35 10.50 16.08
C ARG A 308 10.39 9.20 16.90
N PRO A 309 9.43 8.27 16.69
CA PRO A 309 9.44 6.98 17.38
C PRO A 309 10.62 6.11 16.94
N ALA A 310 11.22 5.37 17.88
CA ALA A 310 12.32 4.46 17.59
C ALA A 310 11.85 3.17 16.87
N ASP A 311 10.76 2.55 17.38
CA ASP A 311 10.25 1.27 16.90
C ASP A 311 8.92 1.43 16.13
N ALA A 312 8.97 2.09 14.97
CA ALA A 312 7.80 2.28 14.12
C ALA A 312 7.82 1.39 12.88
N PHE A 313 6.68 0.78 12.57
CA PHE A 313 6.47 0.07 11.30
C PHE A 313 6.51 1.03 10.09
N VAL A 314 5.92 2.22 10.30
CA VAL A 314 5.95 3.37 9.40
C VAL A 314 5.73 4.62 10.24
N ALA A 315 6.46 5.69 9.92
CA ALA A 315 6.34 6.98 10.60
C ALA A 315 6.47 8.13 9.59
N VAL A 316 5.65 9.17 9.75
CA VAL A 316 5.67 10.36 8.88
C VAL A 316 5.63 11.64 9.72
N PRO A 317 6.40 12.68 9.35
CA PRO A 317 6.29 13.99 9.97
C PRO A 317 5.12 14.78 9.36
N TYR A 318 4.33 15.46 10.20
CA TYR A 318 3.27 16.36 9.77
C TYR A 318 2.98 17.40 10.87
N ARG A 319 3.04 18.70 10.53
CA ARG A 319 2.79 19.84 11.44
C ARG A 319 3.53 19.71 12.79
N ASP A 320 4.86 19.60 12.75
CA ASP A 320 5.75 19.51 13.93
C ASP A 320 5.55 18.28 14.84
N TYR A 321 4.77 17.29 14.38
CA TYR A 321 4.58 16.00 15.04
C TYR A 321 4.94 14.85 14.12
N TRP A 322 5.24 13.70 14.72
CA TRP A 322 5.35 12.42 14.04
C TRP A 322 4.08 11.62 14.25
N PHE A 323 3.56 11.03 13.18
CA PHE A 323 2.47 10.07 13.20
C PHE A 323 3.02 8.71 12.82
N TRP A 324 2.65 7.64 13.55
CA TRP A 324 3.19 6.32 13.29
C TRP A 324 2.26 5.17 13.67
N ILE A 325 2.57 4.01 13.09
CA ILE A 325 2.08 2.72 13.53
C ILE A 325 3.20 2.04 14.31
N ASP A 326 2.92 1.64 15.54
CA ASP A 326 3.84 0.92 16.42
C ASP A 326 4.22 -0.43 15.81
N ASP A 327 5.52 -0.78 15.72
CA ASP A 327 5.90 -2.06 15.12
C ASP A 327 5.43 -3.27 15.96
N ARG A 328 5.09 -3.07 17.23
CA ARG A 328 4.56 -4.12 18.10
C ARG A 328 3.04 -4.32 17.90
N ASP A 329 2.37 -3.41 17.20
CA ASP A 329 0.95 -3.48 16.90
C ASP A 329 0.66 -4.31 15.63
N VAL A 330 0.72 -5.64 15.78
CA VAL A 330 0.46 -6.58 14.69
C VAL A 330 -0.94 -6.39 14.04
N PRO A 331 -2.04 -6.22 14.79
CA PRO A 331 -3.34 -5.94 14.18
C PRO A 331 -3.36 -4.70 13.30
N SER A 332 -2.77 -3.57 13.73
CA SER A 332 -2.73 -2.35 12.93
C SER A 332 -1.82 -2.49 11.71
N LYS A 333 -0.68 -3.21 11.83
CA LYS A 333 0.16 -3.56 10.66
C LYS A 333 -0.60 -4.37 9.62
N ARG A 334 -1.34 -5.40 10.06
CA ARG A 334 -2.15 -6.24 9.16
C ARG A 334 -3.25 -5.43 8.47
N MET A 335 -3.95 -4.57 9.21
CA MET A 335 -4.96 -3.69 8.65
C MET A 335 -4.35 -2.73 7.62
N PHE A 336 -3.24 -2.06 7.95
CA PHE A 336 -2.57 -1.13 7.04
C PHE A 336 -2.11 -1.82 5.74
N SER A 337 -1.50 -2.99 5.85
CA SER A 337 -1.12 -3.79 4.66
C SER A 337 -2.32 -4.28 3.86
N PHE A 338 -3.42 -4.63 4.53
CA PHE A 338 -4.66 -5.04 3.86
C PHE A 338 -5.27 -3.90 3.04
N ILE A 339 -5.31 -2.68 3.61
CA ILE A 339 -5.75 -1.48 2.90
C ILE A 339 -4.84 -1.24 1.69
N MET A 340 -3.52 -1.30 1.86
CA MET A 340 -2.57 -1.13 0.76
C MET A 340 -2.81 -2.12 -0.39
N PHE A 341 -3.09 -3.38 -0.05
CA PHE A 341 -3.44 -4.40 -1.03
C PHE A 341 -4.77 -4.10 -1.76
N VAL A 342 -5.81 -3.69 -1.02
CA VAL A 342 -7.10 -3.34 -1.60
C VAL A 342 -6.97 -2.13 -2.53
N PHE A 343 -6.20 -1.11 -2.16
CA PHE A 343 -5.98 0.08 -2.98
C PHE A 343 -5.18 -0.21 -4.24
N ALA A 344 -4.14 -1.04 -4.17
CA ALA A 344 -3.42 -1.49 -5.37
C ALA A 344 -4.29 -2.30 -6.34
N LEU A 345 -5.35 -2.94 -5.84
CA LEU A 345 -6.29 -3.67 -6.70
C LEU A 345 -7.34 -2.74 -7.35
N VAL A 346 -7.65 -1.62 -6.70
CA VAL A 346 -8.59 -0.61 -7.20
C VAL A 346 -7.90 0.39 -8.14
N GLU A 347 -6.60 0.57 -8.03
CA GLU A 347 -5.79 1.26 -9.04
C GLU A 347 -5.73 0.41 -10.33
N PRO A 348 -6.28 0.89 -11.46
CA PRO A 348 -6.18 0.17 -12.71
C PRO A 348 -4.71 0.12 -13.16
N ALA A 349 -4.18 -1.07 -13.46
CA ALA A 349 -2.93 -1.19 -14.19
C ALA A 349 -3.04 -0.38 -15.49
N SER A 350 -2.16 0.61 -15.68
CA SER A 350 -2.12 1.44 -16.86
C SER A 350 -2.04 0.56 -18.12
N LYS A 351 -3.09 0.56 -18.94
CA LYS A 351 -3.08 0.00 -20.31
C LYS A 351 -2.54 1.00 -21.33
N ASP A 352 -1.83 2.03 -20.89
CA ASP A 352 -1.16 2.95 -21.80
C ASP A 352 0.11 2.26 -22.31
N ALA A 353 0.28 2.22 -23.63
CA ALA A 353 1.50 1.71 -24.25
C ALA A 353 2.71 2.41 -23.62
N PRO A 354 3.79 1.69 -23.28
CA PRO A 354 4.96 2.33 -22.69
C PRO A 354 5.39 3.49 -23.60
N PRO A 355 5.69 4.68 -23.05
CA PRO A 355 6.14 5.80 -23.85
C PRO A 355 7.35 5.36 -24.67
N VAL A 356 7.29 5.57 -25.99
CA VAL A 356 8.38 5.21 -26.90
C VAL A 356 9.58 6.06 -26.51
N LEU A 357 10.55 5.41 -25.86
CA LEU A 357 11.79 6.03 -25.44
C LEU A 357 12.72 6.11 -26.66
N THR A 358 12.77 7.26 -27.34
CA THR A 358 13.83 7.54 -28.31
C THR A 358 15.10 7.91 -27.55
N ILE A 359 15.96 6.93 -27.32
CA ILE A 359 17.33 7.18 -26.88
C ILE A 359 18.12 7.72 -28.09
N PRO A 360 18.77 8.89 -28.01
CA PRO A 360 19.73 9.29 -29.03
C PRO A 360 20.89 8.29 -29.01
N ALA A 361 21.06 7.53 -30.08
CA ALA A 361 22.30 6.81 -30.30
C ALA A 361 23.38 7.85 -30.63
N GLY A 362 24.19 8.18 -29.63
CA GLY A 362 25.44 8.93 -29.80
C GLY A 362 26.56 8.01 -30.20
#